data_AF-A0A4R3Z4T4-F1
#
_entry.id   AF-A0A4R3Z4T4-F1
#
_cell.length_a   1.000
_cell.length_b   1.000
_cell.length_c   1.000
_cell.angle_alpha   90.00
_cell.angle_beta   90.00
_cell.angle_gamma   90.00
#
_symmetry.space_group_name_H-M   'P 1'
#
loop_
_entity.id
_entity.type
_entity.pdbx_description
1 polymer ?
#
loop_
_entity_poly.entity_id
_entity_poly.type
_entity_poly.pdbx_seq_one_letter_code
_entity_poly.pdbx_strand_id
1 'polypeptide(L)'
;MKVHYFQRYHEKENVATANTMLLLSRLYSYSSDKFFRFLKSEYFSEAFEPELVFTLQEKSIDSIPDATITQEGFKIVVETKLTDWFYSKQLMNHLKSFGDEKHKIMITLSSELMNDDKKKYFEEQLKNYNETQKYPVIHINTTFECLANAIQEVVDDRDFEMQEVIDDYLNYCYNDGLIAISDAWKYLRVQLAGITFDFNIKNGLYYDNAERGFRAHDYLGLYKNKSVRAIGKVCAIITAVETEDGIKYTTESGELTEERKQKIIEAMIDGDTYGYNLRTIEHRYFFVEKFYETDFKKITPKAPMGTRVFDLTQILGTEEIPKVDELSEILKDKSWS
;
A
#
# COMPACT_ATOMS: atom_id res chain seq x y z
N MET A 1 -17.63 -10.94 11.53
CA MET A 1 -17.89 -11.20 10.11
C MET A 1 -17.05 -10.20 9.33
N LYS A 2 -15.98 -10.63 8.65
CA LYS A 2 -15.12 -9.75 7.87
C LYS A 2 -15.74 -9.59 6.48
N VAL A 3 -15.93 -8.36 6.03
CA VAL A 3 -16.46 -8.09 4.69
C VAL A 3 -15.28 -8.11 3.73
N HIS A 4 -15.34 -8.98 2.73
CA HIS A 4 -14.43 -8.93 1.59
C HIS A 4 -15.10 -8.12 0.48
N TYR A 5 -14.43 -7.05 0.07
CA TYR A 5 -14.92 -6.13 -0.95
C TYR A 5 -14.47 -6.54 -2.35
N PHE A 6 -13.33 -7.24 -2.46
CA PHE A 6 -12.69 -7.56 -3.75
C PHE A 6 -12.86 -9.03 -4.15
N GLN A 7 -13.11 -9.24 -5.45
CA GLN A 7 -13.31 -10.57 -6.03
C GLN A 7 -11.99 -11.33 -6.14
N ARG A 8 -12.01 -12.65 -5.85
CA ARG A 8 -10.80 -13.49 -5.83
C ARG A 8 -10.85 -14.71 -6.78
N TYR A 9 -11.93 -14.85 -7.55
CA TYR A 9 -12.14 -15.98 -8.47
C TYR A 9 -12.33 -15.45 -9.90
N HIS A 10 -11.75 -16.13 -10.92
CA HIS A 10 -11.75 -15.86 -12.38
C HIS A 10 -10.44 -15.27 -12.98
N GLU A 11 -10.40 -15.12 -14.31
CA GLU A 11 -9.22 -14.72 -15.10
C GLU A 11 -8.47 -13.54 -14.47
N LYS A 12 -7.24 -13.82 -14.03
CA LYS A 12 -6.49 -12.97 -13.08
C LYS A 12 -6.38 -11.50 -13.49
N GLU A 13 -6.17 -11.20 -14.78
CA GLU A 13 -5.98 -9.81 -15.25
C GLU A 13 -7.29 -8.99 -15.27
N ASN A 14 -8.39 -9.60 -15.72
CA ASN A 14 -9.71 -8.96 -15.72
C ASN A 14 -10.18 -8.69 -14.29
N VAL A 15 -9.92 -9.63 -13.37
CA VAL A 15 -10.21 -9.45 -11.94
C VAL A 15 -9.35 -8.32 -11.34
N ALA A 16 -8.06 -8.26 -11.65
CA ALA A 16 -7.17 -7.20 -11.19
C ALA A 16 -7.61 -5.80 -11.65
N THR A 17 -8.02 -5.69 -12.92
CA THR A 17 -8.59 -4.45 -13.47
C THR A 17 -9.88 -4.08 -12.74
N ALA A 18 -10.83 -5.00 -12.63
CA ALA A 18 -12.12 -4.76 -12.00
C ALA A 18 -11.98 -4.36 -10.51
N ASN A 19 -11.12 -5.05 -9.76
CA ASN A 19 -10.87 -4.74 -8.35
C ASN A 19 -10.19 -3.38 -8.18
N THR A 20 -9.26 -3.02 -9.05
CA THR A 20 -8.65 -1.68 -9.00
C THR A 20 -9.66 -0.59 -9.32
N MET A 21 -10.52 -0.79 -10.33
CA MET A 21 -11.60 0.15 -10.63
C MET A 21 -12.60 0.25 -9.47
N LEU A 22 -12.88 -0.86 -8.79
CA LEU A 22 -13.71 -0.87 -7.59
C LEU A 22 -13.08 -0.05 -6.45
N LEU A 23 -11.77 -0.17 -6.21
CA LEU A 23 -11.08 0.63 -5.20
C LEU A 23 -11.21 2.14 -5.48
N LEU A 24 -10.95 2.55 -6.73
CA LEU A 24 -11.11 3.95 -7.16
C LEU A 24 -12.57 4.42 -7.03
N SER A 25 -13.54 3.58 -7.42
CA SER A 25 -14.96 3.88 -7.28
C SER A 25 -15.39 4.00 -5.81
N ARG A 26 -14.81 3.19 -4.91
CA ARG A 26 -15.03 3.29 -3.47
C ARG A 26 -14.45 4.57 -2.91
N LEU A 27 -13.24 4.98 -3.31
CA LEU A 27 -12.65 6.25 -2.91
C LEU A 27 -13.53 7.44 -3.34
N TYR A 28 -13.99 7.47 -4.59
CA TYR A 28 -14.87 8.53 -5.08
C TYR A 28 -16.21 8.57 -4.33
N SER A 29 -16.84 7.41 -4.14
CA SER A 29 -18.11 7.28 -3.40
C SER A 29 -17.96 7.71 -1.94
N TYR A 30 -16.80 7.44 -1.33
CA TYR A 30 -16.49 7.81 0.04
C TYR A 30 -16.25 9.32 0.17
N SER A 31 -15.43 9.88 -0.72
CA SER A 31 -15.16 11.31 -0.77
C SER A 31 -14.64 11.72 -2.15
N SER A 32 -15.47 12.50 -2.87
CA SER A 32 -15.06 13.05 -4.17
C SER A 32 -13.86 13.99 -4.04
N ASP A 33 -13.76 14.76 -2.94
CA ASP A 33 -12.61 15.62 -2.62
C ASP A 33 -11.31 14.79 -2.55
N LYS A 34 -11.30 13.71 -1.77
CA LYS A 34 -10.12 12.84 -1.65
C LYS A 34 -9.76 12.16 -2.96
N PHE A 35 -10.76 11.72 -3.72
CA PHE A 35 -10.54 11.17 -5.05
C PHE A 35 -9.87 12.18 -5.99
N PHE A 36 -10.36 13.42 -6.05
CA PHE A 36 -9.77 14.45 -6.89
C PHE A 36 -8.40 14.90 -6.40
N ARG A 37 -8.17 14.95 -5.08
CA ARG A 37 -6.84 15.17 -4.51
C ARG A 37 -5.85 14.09 -4.90
N PHE A 38 -6.25 12.82 -4.86
CA PHE A 38 -5.44 11.70 -5.33
C PHE A 38 -5.12 11.81 -6.82
N LEU A 39 -6.12 12.15 -7.66
CA LEU A 39 -5.87 12.39 -9.08
C LEU A 39 -4.85 13.54 -9.28
N LYS A 40 -5.02 14.65 -8.56
CA LYS A 40 -4.12 15.82 -8.61
C LYS A 40 -2.71 15.53 -8.09
N SER A 41 -2.53 14.67 -7.09
CA SER A 41 -1.20 14.36 -6.54
C SER A 41 -0.42 13.40 -7.44
N GLU A 42 -1.09 12.35 -7.92
CA GLU A 42 -0.42 11.25 -8.62
C GLU A 42 -0.36 11.43 -10.13
N TYR A 43 -1.43 11.98 -10.71
CA TYR A 43 -1.69 11.77 -12.12
C TYR A 43 -1.71 13.06 -12.93
N PHE A 44 -2.10 14.16 -12.34
CA PHE A 44 -2.17 15.44 -13.03
C PHE A 44 -1.25 16.48 -12.38
N SER A 45 -0.84 17.50 -13.14
CA SER A 45 -0.15 18.67 -12.55
C SER A 45 -1.09 19.48 -11.67
N GLU A 46 -0.56 20.35 -10.80
CA GLU A 46 -1.35 21.31 -10.00
C GLU A 46 -2.34 22.16 -10.82
N ALA A 47 -2.12 22.33 -12.13
CA ALA A 47 -3.03 23.08 -13.02
C ALA A 47 -4.33 22.34 -13.40
N PHE A 48 -4.55 21.10 -12.91
CA PHE A 48 -5.74 20.32 -13.20
C PHE A 48 -6.84 20.58 -12.17
N GLU A 49 -7.97 21.10 -12.62
CA GLU A 49 -9.18 21.30 -11.80
C GLU A 49 -10.33 20.43 -12.33
N PRO A 50 -10.43 19.16 -11.90
CA PRO A 50 -11.49 18.25 -12.29
C PRO A 50 -12.83 18.52 -11.58
N GLU A 51 -12.82 19.41 -10.59
CA GLU A 51 -14.00 19.71 -9.77
C GLU A 51 -14.96 20.66 -10.51
N LEU A 52 -16.20 20.74 -10.04
CA LEU A 52 -17.15 21.71 -10.55
C LEU A 52 -16.76 23.12 -10.07
N VAL A 53 -16.53 24.02 -11.01
CA VAL A 53 -16.23 25.42 -10.75
C VAL A 53 -17.48 26.25 -10.94
N PHE A 54 -17.83 27.02 -9.90
CA PHE A 54 -18.96 27.95 -9.91
C PHE A 54 -18.41 29.38 -9.98
N THR A 55 -18.68 30.09 -11.07
CA THR A 55 -18.22 31.46 -11.27
C THR A 55 -19.41 32.39 -11.41
N LEU A 56 -19.39 33.53 -10.72
CA LEU A 56 -20.40 34.58 -10.86
C LEU A 56 -19.91 35.65 -11.84
N GLN A 57 -20.81 36.15 -12.68
CA GLN A 57 -20.55 37.28 -13.58
C GLN A 57 -19.31 37.11 -14.47
N GLU A 58 -19.10 35.91 -15.01
CA GLU A 58 -17.98 35.62 -15.90
C GLU A 58 -18.13 36.42 -17.20
N LYS A 59 -17.17 37.30 -17.51
CA LYS A 59 -17.26 38.14 -18.71
C LYS A 59 -17.02 37.31 -19.97
N SER A 60 -18.03 37.17 -20.82
CA SER A 60 -17.86 36.67 -22.19
C SER A 60 -17.79 37.82 -23.19
N ILE A 61 -17.36 37.51 -24.42
CA ILE A 61 -17.16 38.50 -25.50
C ILE A 61 -18.48 39.23 -25.84
N ASP A 62 -19.61 38.52 -25.79
CA ASP A 62 -20.90 39.02 -26.28
C ASP A 62 -21.96 39.25 -25.19
N SER A 63 -21.76 38.72 -23.98
CA SER A 63 -22.67 38.90 -22.84
C SER A 63 -22.01 38.52 -21.51
N ILE A 64 -22.64 38.87 -20.38
CA ILE A 64 -22.16 38.44 -19.06
C ILE A 64 -23.26 37.55 -18.45
N PRO A 65 -23.11 36.22 -18.47
CA PRO A 65 -24.00 35.34 -17.70
C PRO A 65 -23.92 35.66 -16.20
N ASP A 66 -25.05 35.58 -15.50
CA ASP A 66 -25.10 35.82 -14.06
C ASP A 66 -24.27 34.80 -13.26
N ALA A 67 -24.24 33.55 -13.73
CA ALA A 67 -23.41 32.49 -13.20
C ALA A 67 -23.06 31.45 -14.27
N THR A 68 -21.90 30.81 -14.12
CA THR A 68 -21.47 29.64 -14.90
C THR A 68 -21.13 28.50 -13.95
N ILE A 69 -21.42 27.27 -14.39
CA ILE A 69 -21.03 26.04 -13.72
C ILE A 69 -20.26 25.23 -14.76
N THR A 70 -18.97 24.99 -14.53
CA THR A 70 -18.08 24.35 -15.49
C THR A 70 -17.30 23.21 -14.84
N GLN A 71 -16.86 22.26 -15.65
CA GLN A 71 -15.95 21.20 -15.23
C GLN A 71 -15.00 20.93 -16.39
N GLU A 72 -13.70 20.86 -16.14
CA GLU A 72 -12.75 20.51 -17.19
C GLU A 72 -12.88 19.03 -17.55
N GLY A 73 -13.09 18.74 -18.85
CA GLY A 73 -13.22 17.37 -19.33
C GLY A 73 -11.88 16.63 -19.25
N PHE A 74 -11.91 15.43 -18.65
CA PHE A 74 -10.75 14.54 -18.56
C PHE A 74 -11.12 13.10 -18.89
N LYS A 75 -10.11 12.32 -19.29
CA LYS A 75 -10.25 10.88 -19.51
C LYS A 75 -9.01 10.15 -19.03
N ILE A 76 -9.24 9.06 -18.30
CA ILE A 76 -8.19 8.13 -17.87
C ILE A 76 -8.45 6.79 -18.56
N VAL A 77 -7.43 6.28 -19.23
CA VAL A 77 -7.45 4.96 -19.87
C VAL A 77 -6.47 4.09 -19.08
N VAL A 78 -6.95 2.97 -18.54
CA VAL A 78 -6.14 2.08 -17.72
C VAL A 78 -5.92 0.78 -18.49
N GLU A 79 -4.67 0.39 -18.67
CA GLU A 79 -4.27 -0.93 -19.14
C GLU A 79 -3.61 -1.67 -17.98
N THR A 80 -4.14 -2.84 -17.64
CA THR A 80 -3.61 -3.66 -16.54
C THR A 80 -2.88 -4.86 -17.11
N LYS A 81 -1.75 -5.24 -16.49
CA LYS A 81 -1.05 -6.50 -16.74
C LYS A 81 -0.67 -7.16 -15.43
N LEU A 82 -0.54 -8.48 -15.42
CA LEU A 82 -0.04 -9.20 -14.23
C LEU A 82 1.46 -9.00 -14.00
N THR A 83 2.21 -8.60 -15.02
CA THR A 83 3.66 -8.33 -15.01
C THR A 83 3.96 -7.12 -15.92
N ASP A 84 5.23 -6.76 -16.11
CA ASP A 84 5.66 -5.62 -16.92
C ASP A 84 5.38 -5.70 -18.44
N TRP A 85 4.70 -6.75 -18.92
CA TRP A 85 4.52 -7.03 -20.35
C TRP A 85 3.46 -6.15 -21.03
N PHE A 86 3.80 -4.88 -21.21
CA PHE A 86 3.05 -3.94 -22.05
C PHE A 86 3.66 -3.85 -23.45
N TYR A 87 2.89 -4.24 -24.46
CA TYR A 87 3.33 -4.09 -25.86
C TYR A 87 3.07 -2.66 -26.34
N SER A 88 4.11 -1.95 -26.79
CA SER A 88 3.97 -0.55 -27.26
C SER A 88 2.94 -0.40 -28.37
N LYS A 89 2.81 -1.38 -29.28
CA LYS A 89 1.77 -1.37 -30.33
C LYS A 89 0.35 -1.37 -29.75
N GLN A 90 0.13 -2.10 -28.67
CA GLN A 90 -1.15 -2.15 -27.98
C GLN A 90 -1.43 -0.79 -27.31
N LEU A 91 -0.46 -0.25 -26.56
CA LEU A 91 -0.56 1.06 -25.92
C LEU A 91 -0.86 2.18 -26.93
N MET A 92 -0.15 2.20 -28.07
CA MET A 92 -0.41 3.17 -29.15
C MET A 92 -1.82 3.05 -29.74
N ASN A 93 -2.41 1.85 -29.77
CA ASN A 93 -3.80 1.68 -30.18
C ASN A 93 -4.78 2.21 -29.13
N HIS A 94 -4.48 2.09 -27.84
CA HIS A 94 -5.30 2.65 -26.77
C HIS A 94 -5.35 4.18 -26.80
N LEU A 95 -4.31 4.86 -27.31
CA LEU A 95 -4.33 6.31 -27.49
C LEU A 95 -5.50 6.79 -28.39
N LYS A 96 -5.98 5.94 -29.31
CA LYS A 96 -7.14 6.25 -30.17
C LYS A 96 -8.47 6.32 -29.41
N SER A 97 -8.50 5.91 -28.14
CA SER A 97 -9.69 6.02 -27.32
C SER A 97 -9.91 7.42 -26.75
N PHE A 98 -8.90 8.31 -26.79
CA PHE A 98 -9.06 9.71 -26.38
C PHE A 98 -9.77 10.54 -27.46
N GLY A 99 -10.63 11.45 -27.03
CA GLY A 99 -11.28 12.46 -27.87
C GLY A 99 -10.63 13.83 -27.69
N ASP A 100 -11.45 14.88 -27.53
CA ASP A 100 -11.00 16.26 -27.33
C ASP A 100 -10.97 16.69 -25.85
N GLU A 101 -10.90 15.73 -24.92
CA GLU A 101 -10.75 16.04 -23.50
C GLU A 101 -9.47 16.84 -23.27
N LYS A 102 -9.54 17.84 -22.39
CA LYS A 102 -8.41 18.72 -22.10
C LYS A 102 -7.29 17.96 -21.38
N HIS A 103 -7.67 17.02 -20.53
CA HIS A 103 -6.73 16.22 -19.75
C HIS A 103 -6.87 14.73 -20.08
N LYS A 104 -5.78 14.12 -20.55
CA LYS A 104 -5.77 12.75 -21.06
C LYS A 104 -4.65 11.96 -20.38
N ILE A 105 -4.99 10.88 -19.71
CA ILE A 105 -4.01 10.03 -19.02
C ILE A 105 -4.16 8.59 -19.45
N MET A 106 -3.03 7.99 -19.85
CA MET A 106 -2.92 6.55 -19.96
C MET A 106 -2.14 5.99 -18.77
N ILE A 107 -2.76 5.12 -17.99
CA ILE A 107 -2.14 4.41 -16.88
C ILE A 107 -1.80 2.99 -17.33
N THR A 108 -0.54 2.60 -17.18
CA THR A 108 -0.12 1.18 -17.26
C THR A 108 0.12 0.66 -15.86
N LEU A 109 -0.72 -0.28 -15.42
CA LEU A 109 -0.79 -0.81 -14.06
C LEU A 109 -0.38 -2.28 -14.02
N SER A 110 0.63 -2.61 -13.21
CA SER A 110 1.12 -3.99 -13.09
C SER A 110 1.66 -4.31 -11.70
N SER A 111 2.12 -5.54 -11.49
CA SER A 111 2.76 -5.95 -10.23
C SER A 111 4.15 -5.34 -10.01
N GLU A 112 4.79 -4.94 -11.10
CA GLU A 112 6.12 -4.35 -11.15
C GLU A 112 6.12 -3.18 -12.15
N LEU A 113 7.07 -2.27 -12.05
CA LEU A 113 7.20 -1.19 -13.02
C LEU A 113 7.64 -1.74 -14.39
N MET A 114 7.24 -1.04 -15.44
CA MET A 114 7.69 -1.32 -16.81
C MET A 114 9.21 -1.19 -16.85
N ASN A 115 9.89 -2.15 -17.48
CA ASN A 115 11.31 -2.02 -17.74
C ASN A 115 11.66 -0.68 -18.41
N ASP A 116 12.71 -0.03 -17.91
CA ASP A 116 13.09 1.34 -18.31
C ASP A 116 13.28 1.52 -19.82
N ASP A 117 13.89 0.55 -20.51
CA ASP A 117 14.12 0.65 -21.95
C ASP A 117 12.82 0.53 -22.73
N LYS A 118 11.90 -0.35 -22.31
CA LYS A 118 10.55 -0.47 -22.90
C LYS A 118 9.74 0.80 -22.66
N LYS A 119 9.82 1.36 -21.44
CA LYS A 119 9.14 2.59 -21.05
C LYS A 119 9.62 3.77 -21.89
N LYS A 120 10.93 4.00 -21.95
CA LYS A 120 11.54 5.05 -22.78
C LYS A 120 11.14 4.91 -24.25
N TYR A 121 11.21 3.70 -24.79
CA TYR A 121 10.80 3.45 -26.17
C TYR A 121 9.33 3.83 -26.43
N PHE A 122 8.42 3.47 -25.52
CA PHE A 122 7.02 3.85 -25.65
C PHE A 122 6.82 5.38 -25.50
N GLU A 123 7.47 6.01 -24.53
CA GLU A 123 7.36 7.45 -24.28
C GLU A 123 7.89 8.30 -25.45
N GLU A 124 8.91 7.84 -26.17
CA GLU A 124 9.37 8.45 -27.42
C GLU A 124 8.28 8.41 -28.51
N GLN A 125 7.58 7.28 -28.65
CA GLN A 125 6.46 7.16 -29.59
C GLN A 125 5.28 8.06 -29.19
N LEU A 126 4.99 8.12 -27.88
CA LEU A 126 3.94 8.97 -27.32
C LEU A 126 4.24 10.45 -27.56
N LYS A 127 5.50 10.86 -27.42
CA LYS A 127 5.92 12.23 -27.70
C LYS A 127 5.60 12.61 -29.15
N ASN A 128 5.95 11.77 -30.11
CA ASN A 128 5.64 12.01 -31.53
C ASN A 128 4.13 12.03 -31.80
N TYR A 129 3.36 11.17 -31.13
CA TYR A 129 1.90 11.19 -31.22
C TYR A 129 1.32 12.53 -30.75
N ASN A 130 1.80 13.02 -29.60
CA ASN A 130 1.33 14.26 -28.97
C ASN A 130 1.60 15.53 -29.79
N GLU A 131 2.58 15.53 -30.71
CA GLU A 131 2.86 16.68 -31.60
C GLU A 131 1.66 17.06 -32.49
N THR A 132 0.77 16.10 -32.75
CA THR A 132 -0.41 16.29 -33.61
C THR A 132 -1.71 16.47 -32.84
N GLN A 133 -1.67 16.34 -31.51
CA GLN A 133 -2.87 16.38 -30.67
C GLN A 133 -3.14 17.80 -30.17
N LYS A 134 -4.42 18.17 -30.09
CA LYS A 134 -4.84 19.45 -29.50
C LYS A 134 -4.41 19.57 -28.03
N TYR A 135 -4.53 18.46 -27.29
CA TYR A 135 -4.09 18.32 -25.91
C TYR A 135 -3.27 17.03 -25.78
N PRO A 136 -2.10 17.07 -25.13
CA PRO A 136 -1.21 15.92 -25.03
C PRO A 136 -1.78 14.84 -24.09
N VAL A 137 -1.44 13.59 -24.37
CA VAL A 137 -1.67 12.45 -23.47
C VAL A 137 -0.46 12.28 -22.56
N ILE A 138 -0.70 12.12 -21.26
CA ILE A 138 0.31 11.80 -20.25
C ILE A 138 0.32 10.29 -20.03
N HIS A 139 1.49 9.67 -20.01
CA HIS A 139 1.64 8.26 -19.64
C HIS A 139 2.16 8.14 -18.22
N ILE A 140 1.51 7.27 -17.45
CA ILE A 140 1.87 6.99 -16.07
C ILE A 140 2.00 5.49 -15.93
N ASN A 141 3.20 5.05 -15.59
CA ASN A 141 3.46 3.66 -15.26
C ASN A 141 3.57 3.52 -13.75
N THR A 142 2.69 2.70 -13.18
CA THR A 142 2.60 2.50 -11.73
C THR A 142 2.31 1.03 -11.41
N THR A 143 2.35 0.69 -10.12
CA THR A 143 2.03 -0.66 -9.63
C THR A 143 0.75 -0.65 -8.81
N PHE A 144 0.16 -1.84 -8.60
CA PHE A 144 -0.98 -2.00 -7.68
C PHE A 144 -0.65 -1.48 -6.27
N GLU A 145 0.60 -1.69 -5.83
CA GLU A 145 1.10 -1.22 -4.55
C GLU A 145 1.23 0.31 -4.50
N CYS A 146 1.88 0.92 -5.50
CA CYS A 146 2.03 2.36 -5.57
C CYS A 146 0.67 3.06 -5.63
N LEU A 147 -0.29 2.51 -6.40
CA LEU A 147 -1.65 3.03 -6.47
C LEU A 147 -2.36 2.97 -5.11
N ALA A 148 -2.29 1.84 -4.41
CA ALA A 148 -2.90 1.70 -3.09
C ALA A 148 -2.27 2.64 -2.06
N ASN A 149 -0.94 2.78 -2.07
CA ASN A 149 -0.22 3.69 -1.17
C ASN A 149 -0.57 5.15 -1.44
N ALA A 150 -0.67 5.56 -2.70
CA ALA A 150 -1.06 6.92 -3.03
C ALA A 150 -2.51 7.25 -2.60
N ILE A 151 -3.42 6.28 -2.71
CA ILE A 151 -4.78 6.43 -2.14
C ILE A 151 -4.70 6.55 -0.62
N GLN A 152 -3.87 5.73 0.02
CA GLN A 152 -3.67 5.75 1.47
C GLN A 152 -3.19 7.12 1.98
N GLU A 153 -2.40 7.86 1.21
CA GLU A 153 -1.89 9.18 1.58
C GLU A 153 -2.95 10.29 1.61
N VAL A 154 -4.02 10.17 0.80
CA VAL A 154 -5.12 11.16 0.79
C VAL A 154 -6.25 10.81 1.77
N VAL A 155 -6.24 9.58 2.30
CA VAL A 155 -7.22 9.08 3.27
C VAL A 155 -6.71 9.33 4.69
N ASP A 156 -7.58 9.89 5.53
CA ASP A 156 -7.18 10.23 6.90
C ASP A 156 -7.18 8.96 7.78
N ASP A 157 -6.35 8.97 8.84
CA ASP A 157 -6.32 7.89 9.85
C ASP A 157 -7.69 7.60 10.51
N ARG A 158 -8.66 8.51 10.36
CA ARG A 158 -10.03 8.41 10.93
C ARG A 158 -11.06 7.87 9.96
N ASP A 159 -10.70 7.69 8.69
CA ASP A 159 -11.61 7.23 7.65
C ASP A 159 -11.72 5.70 7.69
N PHE A 160 -12.20 5.17 8.83
CA PHE A 160 -12.13 3.74 9.17
C PHE A 160 -12.69 2.83 8.08
N GLU A 161 -13.81 3.22 7.47
CA GLU A 161 -14.42 2.47 6.38
C GLU A 161 -13.50 2.38 5.15
N MET A 162 -12.89 3.50 4.75
CA MET A 162 -12.02 3.52 3.59
C MET A 162 -10.69 2.81 3.86
N GLN A 163 -10.17 2.92 5.09
CA GLN A 163 -9.01 2.18 5.56
C GLN A 163 -9.23 0.66 5.44
N GLU A 164 -10.39 0.15 5.90
CA GLU A 164 -10.74 -1.28 5.77
C GLU A 164 -10.82 -1.73 4.30
N VAL A 165 -11.30 -0.86 3.40
CA VAL A 165 -11.33 -1.13 1.96
C VAL A 165 -9.90 -1.20 1.39
N ILE A 166 -9.02 -0.26 1.72
CA ILE A 166 -7.63 -0.28 1.25
C ILE A 166 -6.90 -1.53 1.78
N ASP A 167 -7.09 -1.85 3.06
CA ASP A 167 -6.52 -3.05 3.67
C ASP A 167 -7.01 -4.33 2.97
N ASP A 168 -8.30 -4.47 2.66
CA ASP A 168 -8.81 -5.65 1.93
C ASP A 168 -8.28 -5.70 0.49
N TYR A 169 -8.08 -4.55 -0.17
CA TYR A 169 -7.46 -4.48 -1.51
C TYR A 169 -6.02 -4.95 -1.49
N LEU A 170 -5.21 -4.42 -0.56
CA LEU A 170 -3.82 -4.83 -0.38
C LEU A 170 -3.73 -6.32 -0.07
N ASN A 171 -4.59 -6.82 0.83
CA ASN A 171 -4.69 -8.24 1.13
C ASN A 171 -5.02 -9.07 -0.11
N TYR A 172 -5.94 -8.62 -0.95
CA TYR A 172 -6.22 -9.25 -2.25
C TYR A 172 -4.97 -9.27 -3.13
N CYS A 173 -4.30 -8.13 -3.30
CA CYS A 173 -3.14 -8.02 -4.17
C CYS A 173 -1.96 -8.89 -3.71
N TYR A 174 -1.72 -9.02 -2.40
CA TYR A 174 -0.71 -9.94 -1.87
C TYR A 174 -1.06 -11.41 -2.15
N ASN A 175 -2.32 -11.80 -1.88
CA ASN A 175 -2.75 -13.19 -2.08
C ASN A 175 -2.70 -13.62 -3.55
N ASP A 176 -3.00 -12.71 -4.48
CA ASP A 176 -3.01 -13.00 -5.92
C ASP A 176 -1.64 -12.80 -6.60
N GLY A 177 -0.61 -12.40 -5.85
CA GLY A 177 0.74 -12.15 -6.37
C GLY A 177 0.83 -10.90 -7.24
N LEU A 178 -0.07 -9.93 -7.05
CA LEU A 178 -0.07 -8.65 -7.73
C LEU A 178 0.89 -7.64 -7.09
N ILE A 179 1.44 -7.94 -5.93
CA ILE A 179 2.50 -7.15 -5.31
C ILE A 179 3.69 -8.07 -5.11
N ALA A 180 4.83 -7.72 -5.75
CA ALA A 180 6.02 -8.54 -5.72
C ALA A 180 6.62 -8.61 -4.30
N ILE A 181 6.94 -9.83 -3.85
CA ILE A 181 7.58 -10.11 -2.56
C ILE A 181 9.08 -9.71 -2.56
N SER A 182 9.67 -9.45 -3.74
CA SER A 182 11.13 -9.28 -3.95
C SER A 182 11.76 -8.16 -3.13
N ASP A 183 10.98 -7.16 -2.73
CA ASP A 183 11.48 -5.96 -2.07
C ASP A 183 11.29 -6.00 -0.54
N ALA A 184 10.94 -7.16 0.03
CA ALA A 184 10.78 -7.33 1.48
C ALA A 184 11.98 -6.78 2.27
N TRP A 185 13.18 -6.94 1.71
CA TRP A 185 14.45 -6.49 2.28
C TRP A 185 14.50 -5.01 2.65
N LYS A 186 13.64 -4.15 2.09
CA LYS A 186 13.63 -2.71 2.41
C LYS A 186 12.51 -2.22 3.30
N TYR A 187 11.53 -3.08 3.60
CA TYR A 187 10.35 -2.65 4.32
C TYR A 187 10.46 -2.90 5.82
N LEU A 188 10.13 -1.86 6.60
CA LEU A 188 9.90 -1.92 8.04
C LEU A 188 8.39 -1.93 8.31
N ARG A 189 7.86 -3.08 8.72
CA ARG A 189 6.49 -3.22 9.21
C ARG A 189 6.44 -2.86 10.70
N VAL A 190 5.66 -1.85 11.04
CA VAL A 190 5.46 -1.39 12.41
C VAL A 190 4.13 -1.86 12.95
N GLN A 191 4.16 -2.49 14.11
CA GLN A 191 2.99 -3.04 14.79
C GLN A 191 2.79 -2.42 16.17
N LEU A 192 1.52 -2.21 16.52
CA LEU A 192 1.12 -1.73 17.84
C LEU A 192 1.37 -2.83 18.87
N ALA A 193 2.32 -2.60 19.77
CA ALA A 193 2.70 -3.56 20.79
C ALA A 193 2.43 -2.98 22.17
N GLY A 194 1.28 -2.35 22.41
CA GLY A 194 1.01 -1.60 23.65
C GLY A 194 1.14 -2.46 24.92
N ILE A 195 0.29 -3.48 25.03
CA ILE A 195 0.23 -4.40 26.17
C ILE A 195 1.33 -5.47 26.08
N THR A 196 1.56 -6.00 24.88
CA THR A 196 2.48 -7.12 24.63
C THR A 196 3.94 -6.71 24.43
N PHE A 197 4.27 -5.42 24.60
CA PHE A 197 5.60 -4.88 24.31
C PHE A 197 6.72 -5.67 24.96
N ASP A 198 6.65 -5.81 26.28
CA ASP A 198 7.74 -6.34 27.08
C ASP A 198 7.91 -7.84 26.81
N PHE A 199 6.80 -8.55 26.59
CA PHE A 199 6.78 -9.93 26.12
C PHE A 199 7.47 -10.07 24.75
N ASN A 200 7.07 -9.24 23.79
CA ASN A 200 7.58 -9.30 22.41
C ASN A 200 9.10 -9.03 22.36
N ILE A 201 9.58 -8.03 23.11
CA ILE A 201 11.01 -7.72 23.24
C ILE A 201 11.77 -8.91 23.83
N LYS A 202 11.29 -9.43 24.98
CA LYS A 202 11.95 -10.52 25.70
C LYS A 202 12.06 -11.79 24.87
N ASN A 203 11.01 -12.12 24.12
CA ASN A 203 10.93 -13.37 23.36
C ASN A 203 11.40 -13.26 21.92
N GLY A 204 11.63 -12.04 21.41
CA GLY A 204 12.05 -11.82 20.02
C GLY A 204 10.96 -12.21 19.03
N LEU A 205 9.69 -11.95 19.34
CA LEU A 205 8.58 -12.24 18.44
C LEU A 205 7.44 -11.23 18.51
N TYR A 206 6.61 -11.20 17.48
CA TYR A 206 5.30 -10.55 17.46
C TYR A 206 4.28 -11.48 16.80
N TYR A 207 3.02 -11.40 17.20
CA TYR A 207 1.96 -12.24 16.63
C TYR A 207 0.76 -11.43 16.13
N ASP A 208 0.16 -11.91 15.05
CA ASP A 208 -1.06 -11.35 14.46
C ASP A 208 -1.95 -12.48 13.92
N ASN A 209 -3.21 -12.20 13.67
CA ASN A 209 -4.13 -13.18 13.07
C ASN A 209 -3.61 -13.62 11.69
N ALA A 210 -3.57 -14.92 11.40
CA ALA A 210 -3.01 -15.46 10.16
C ALA A 210 -3.80 -15.04 8.90
N GLU A 211 -5.10 -14.76 9.03
CA GLU A 211 -5.94 -14.26 7.94
C GLU A 211 -5.66 -12.79 7.56
N ARG A 212 -4.92 -12.06 8.40
CA ARG A 212 -4.42 -10.72 8.04
C ARG A 212 -3.24 -10.90 7.11
N GLY A 213 -3.45 -10.56 5.83
CA GLY A 213 -2.34 -10.41 4.90
C GLY A 213 -1.46 -9.22 5.30
N PHE A 214 -0.28 -9.19 4.71
CA PHE A 214 0.73 -8.20 5.02
C PHE A 214 1.68 -8.02 3.85
N ARG A 215 2.27 -6.82 3.75
CA ARG A 215 3.41 -6.58 2.86
C ARG A 215 4.58 -7.42 3.31
N ALA A 216 5.21 -8.16 2.41
CA ALA A 216 6.47 -8.81 2.70
C ALA A 216 7.48 -7.78 3.25
N HIS A 217 8.16 -8.12 4.35
CA HIS A 217 9.06 -7.23 5.06
C HIS A 217 10.13 -8.04 5.77
N ASP A 218 11.35 -7.54 5.74
CA ASP A 218 12.47 -8.09 6.50
C ASP A 218 12.57 -7.48 7.89
N TYR A 219 12.02 -6.27 8.10
CA TYR A 219 12.14 -5.58 9.38
C TYR A 219 10.78 -5.42 10.06
N LEU A 220 10.78 -5.68 11.36
CA LEU A 220 9.62 -5.55 12.23
C LEU A 220 9.91 -4.50 13.30
N GLY A 221 9.01 -3.54 13.47
CA GLY A 221 9.07 -2.49 14.47
C GLY A 221 7.93 -2.61 15.49
N LEU A 222 8.25 -2.41 16.76
CA LEU A 222 7.27 -2.41 17.85
C LEU A 222 6.96 -0.97 18.26
N TYR A 223 5.71 -0.55 18.09
CA TYR A 223 5.24 0.78 18.44
C TYR A 223 4.65 0.81 19.85
N LYS A 224 5.14 1.74 20.68
CA LYS A 224 4.62 2.06 22.01
C LYS A 224 4.95 3.51 22.36
N ASN A 225 4.04 4.19 23.07
CA ASN A 225 4.26 5.56 23.57
C ASN A 225 4.72 6.55 22.48
N LYS A 226 3.91 6.66 21.43
CA LYS A 226 4.11 7.58 20.30
C LYS A 226 5.39 7.41 19.45
N SER A 227 6.05 6.26 19.54
CA SER A 227 7.29 6.00 18.83
C SER A 227 7.42 4.52 18.47
N VAL A 228 8.16 4.20 17.40
CA VAL A 228 8.71 2.84 17.26
C VAL A 228 9.83 2.73 18.27
N ARG A 229 9.68 1.83 19.23
CA ARG A 229 10.58 1.68 20.39
C ARG A 229 11.60 0.58 20.21
N ALA A 230 11.34 -0.35 19.30
CA ALA A 230 12.33 -1.35 18.95
C ALA A 230 12.13 -1.84 17.51
N ILE A 231 13.22 -2.28 16.89
CA ILE A 231 13.22 -2.91 15.57
C ILE A 231 14.01 -4.21 15.59
N GLY A 232 13.62 -5.17 14.76
CA GLY A 232 14.33 -6.43 14.58
C GLY A 232 14.23 -6.90 13.14
N LYS A 233 15.19 -7.72 12.69
CA LYS A 233 15.12 -8.38 11.39
C LYS A 233 14.45 -9.75 11.54
N VAL A 234 13.43 -9.99 10.73
CA VAL A 234 12.65 -11.23 10.71
C VAL A 234 13.54 -12.37 10.23
N CYS A 235 13.57 -13.46 11.00
CA CYS A 235 14.36 -14.65 10.70
C CYS A 235 13.50 -15.93 10.58
N ALA A 236 12.23 -15.89 11.00
CA ALA A 236 11.26 -16.94 10.71
C ALA A 236 9.82 -16.42 10.81
N ILE A 237 8.92 -17.03 10.05
CA ILE A 237 7.47 -16.78 10.10
C ILE A 237 6.77 -18.14 10.21
N ILE A 238 6.00 -18.31 11.27
CA ILE A 238 5.37 -19.59 11.62
C ILE A 238 3.93 -19.32 11.98
N THR A 239 2.98 -20.06 11.41
CA THR A 239 1.60 -20.06 11.89
C THR A 239 1.38 -21.19 12.89
N ALA A 240 0.50 -20.95 13.87
CA ALA A 240 0.11 -21.96 14.82
C ALA A 240 -1.37 -21.84 15.21
N VAL A 241 -1.99 -23.01 15.43
CA VAL A 241 -3.37 -23.15 15.93
C VAL A 241 -3.46 -24.42 16.78
N GLU A 242 -4.24 -24.37 17.86
CA GLU A 242 -4.50 -25.52 18.71
C GLU A 242 -5.60 -26.40 18.09
N THR A 243 -5.34 -27.69 17.94
CA THR A 243 -6.28 -28.70 17.44
C THR A 243 -6.49 -29.80 18.50
N GLU A 244 -7.39 -30.74 18.24
CA GLU A 244 -7.64 -31.89 19.12
C GLU A 244 -6.38 -32.76 19.34
N ASP A 245 -5.46 -32.77 18.36
CA ASP A 245 -4.21 -33.56 18.38
C ASP A 245 -3.01 -32.76 18.93
N GLY A 246 -3.23 -31.54 19.43
CA GLY A 246 -2.20 -30.62 19.91
C GLY A 246 -2.01 -29.40 19.00
N ILE A 247 -0.88 -28.70 19.13
CA ILE A 247 -0.63 -27.49 18.36
C ILE A 247 -0.13 -27.87 16.96
N LYS A 248 -0.87 -27.46 15.93
CA LYS A 248 -0.43 -27.54 14.54
C LYS A 248 0.44 -26.33 14.23
N TYR A 249 1.64 -26.57 13.71
CA TYR A 249 2.56 -25.53 13.25
C TYR A 249 2.71 -25.61 11.73
N THR A 250 2.69 -24.46 11.05
CA THR A 250 3.02 -24.35 9.62
C THR A 250 4.14 -23.32 9.45
N THR A 251 5.24 -23.71 8.80
CA THR A 251 6.35 -22.79 8.52
C THR A 251 6.10 -22.06 7.21
N GLU A 252 5.98 -20.74 7.25
CA GLU A 252 5.91 -19.89 6.05
C GLU A 252 7.32 -19.46 5.59
N SER A 253 8.23 -19.21 6.55
CA SER A 253 9.63 -18.85 6.28
C SER A 253 10.54 -19.20 7.46
N GLY A 254 11.82 -19.46 7.19
CA GLY A 254 12.81 -19.84 8.20
C GLY A 254 12.63 -21.27 8.73
N GLU A 255 13.08 -21.51 9.96
CA GLU A 255 13.09 -22.84 10.57
C GLU A 255 12.14 -22.96 11.77
N LEU A 256 11.42 -24.07 11.89
CA LEU A 256 10.65 -24.39 13.09
C LEU A 256 11.55 -25.12 14.10
N THR A 257 12.06 -24.40 15.10
CA THR A 257 12.88 -24.97 16.17
C THR A 257 12.05 -25.25 17.43
N GLU A 258 12.53 -26.14 18.31
CA GLU A 258 11.87 -26.39 19.61
C GLU A 258 11.79 -25.13 20.47
N GLU A 259 12.80 -24.26 20.42
CA GLU A 259 12.77 -22.96 21.10
C GLU A 259 11.62 -22.07 20.58
N ARG A 260 11.42 -22.02 19.25
CA ARG A 260 10.32 -21.24 18.65
C ARG A 260 8.96 -21.82 18.99
N LYS A 261 8.81 -23.15 19.03
CA LYS A 261 7.57 -23.80 19.51
C LYS A 261 7.28 -23.42 20.96
N GLN A 262 8.29 -23.48 21.82
CA GLN A 262 8.13 -23.10 23.23
C GLN A 262 7.71 -21.64 23.39
N LYS A 263 8.31 -20.73 22.62
CA LYS A 263 7.92 -19.31 22.61
C LYS A 263 6.49 -19.07 22.09
N ILE A 264 6.01 -19.86 21.13
CA ILE A 264 4.60 -19.81 20.68
C ILE A 264 3.67 -20.23 21.82
N ILE A 265 3.99 -21.30 22.54
CA ILE A 265 3.21 -21.76 23.69
C ILE A 265 3.19 -20.67 24.78
N GLU A 266 4.33 -20.05 25.07
CA GLU A 266 4.42 -18.93 26.01
C GLU A 266 3.60 -17.72 25.55
N ALA A 267 3.57 -17.44 24.25
CA ALA A 267 2.74 -16.37 23.68
C ALA A 267 1.24 -16.67 23.82
N MET A 268 0.82 -17.91 23.61
CA MET A 268 -0.58 -18.33 23.84
C MET A 268 -0.98 -18.14 25.32
N ILE A 269 -0.11 -18.55 26.25
CA ILE A 269 -0.34 -18.38 27.71
C ILE A 269 -0.38 -16.90 28.11
N ASP A 270 0.55 -16.09 27.59
CA ASP A 270 0.57 -14.64 27.83
C ASP A 270 -0.69 -13.97 27.25
N GLY A 271 -1.09 -14.35 26.04
CA GLY A 271 -2.30 -13.88 25.37
C GLY A 271 -3.59 -14.16 26.15
N ASP A 272 -3.67 -15.32 26.82
CA ASP A 272 -4.81 -15.69 27.69
C ASP A 272 -5.00 -14.62 28.80
N THR A 273 -3.93 -14.01 29.30
CA THR A 273 -4.00 -12.98 30.36
C THR A 273 -4.64 -11.66 29.91
N TYR A 274 -4.67 -11.40 28.60
CA TYR A 274 -5.25 -10.20 28.00
C TYR A 274 -6.57 -10.48 27.25
N GLY A 275 -7.04 -11.74 27.27
CA GLY A 275 -8.24 -12.17 26.56
C GLY A 275 -8.04 -12.34 25.04
N TYR A 276 -6.80 -12.54 24.58
CA TYR A 276 -6.51 -12.81 23.18
C TYR A 276 -6.75 -14.29 22.85
N ASN A 277 -7.52 -14.55 21.80
CA ASN A 277 -7.81 -15.93 21.39
C ASN A 277 -6.74 -16.46 20.42
N LEU A 278 -5.56 -16.74 20.95
CA LEU A 278 -4.43 -17.27 20.18
C LEU A 278 -4.50 -18.78 19.94
N ARG A 279 -5.41 -19.46 20.63
CA ARG A 279 -5.53 -20.93 20.64
C ARG A 279 -6.45 -21.43 19.54
N THR A 280 -7.66 -20.88 19.45
CA THR A 280 -8.67 -21.42 18.52
C THR A 280 -8.66 -20.76 17.14
N ILE A 281 -7.99 -19.61 17.01
CA ILE A 281 -7.81 -18.90 15.75
C ILE A 281 -6.35 -19.05 15.34
N GLU A 282 -6.10 -19.38 14.07
CA GLU A 282 -4.74 -19.47 13.56
C GLU A 282 -4.06 -18.10 13.60
N HIS A 283 -2.91 -18.05 14.26
CA HIS A 283 -2.08 -16.85 14.37
C HIS A 283 -0.74 -17.07 13.70
N ARG A 284 -0.21 -15.99 13.14
CA ARG A 284 1.11 -15.91 12.53
C ARG A 284 2.07 -15.24 13.50
N TYR A 285 3.21 -15.86 13.72
CA TYR A 285 4.27 -15.44 14.62
C TYR A 285 5.50 -15.04 13.80
N PHE A 286 5.87 -13.77 13.90
CA PHE A 286 7.06 -13.19 13.29
C PHE A 286 8.20 -13.23 14.30
N PHE A 287 9.22 -14.04 14.04
CA PHE A 287 10.41 -14.14 14.87
C PHE A 287 11.50 -13.23 14.36
N VAL A 288 12.16 -12.52 15.28
CA VAL A 288 13.39 -11.78 15.03
C VAL A 288 14.52 -12.37 15.86
N GLU A 289 15.77 -12.25 15.41
CA GLU A 289 16.91 -12.71 16.22
C GLU A 289 17.01 -11.92 17.53
N LYS A 290 16.84 -10.59 17.42
CA LYS A 290 16.87 -9.66 18.54
C LYS A 290 16.15 -8.38 18.16
N PHE A 291 15.44 -7.82 19.12
CA PHE A 291 14.95 -6.44 19.05
C PHE A 291 16.02 -5.47 19.58
N TYR A 292 16.32 -4.43 18.80
CA TYR A 292 17.18 -3.32 19.15
C TYR A 292 16.34 -2.10 19.48
N GLU A 293 16.65 -1.43 20.59
CA GLU A 293 15.92 -0.24 21.04
C GLU A 293 16.12 0.94 20.08
N THR A 294 15.04 1.66 19.77
CA THR A 294 15.07 2.85 18.92
C THR A 294 14.02 3.87 19.36
N ASP A 295 13.96 5.02 18.70
CA ASP A 295 13.01 6.10 18.99
C ASP A 295 12.54 6.82 17.72
N PHE A 296 12.02 6.05 16.76
CA PHE A 296 11.47 6.59 15.52
C PHE A 296 10.09 7.23 15.75
N LYS A 297 10.11 8.54 16.05
CA LYS A 297 8.97 9.28 16.62
C LYS A 297 7.86 9.59 15.61
N LYS A 298 6.61 9.40 16.04
CA LYS A 298 5.43 9.91 15.35
C LYS A 298 5.12 11.35 15.79
N ILE A 299 5.16 12.29 14.86
CA ILE A 299 4.97 13.73 15.17
C ILE A 299 3.49 14.13 15.18
N THR A 300 2.63 13.48 14.41
CA THR A 300 1.20 13.82 14.38
C THR A 300 0.47 13.40 15.68
N PRO A 301 -0.68 14.02 16.01
CA PRO A 301 -1.49 13.62 17.15
C PRO A 301 -1.96 12.16 17.07
N LYS A 302 -2.20 11.54 18.24
CA LYS A 302 -2.75 10.17 18.41
C LYS A 302 -1.82 9.03 17.89
N ALA A 303 -2.08 7.81 18.37
CA ALA A 303 -1.40 6.60 17.87
C ALA A 303 -1.80 6.32 16.41
N PRO A 304 -0.95 5.67 15.59
CA PRO A 304 -1.34 5.22 14.27
C PRO A 304 -2.47 4.20 14.39
N MET A 305 -3.45 4.30 13.50
CA MET A 305 -4.51 3.30 13.40
C MET A 305 -4.04 2.22 12.41
N GLY A 306 -3.79 1.02 12.92
CA GLY A 306 -3.35 -0.13 12.14
C GLY A 306 -1.83 -0.25 11.96
N THR A 307 -1.43 -1.23 11.16
CA THR A 307 -0.04 -1.44 10.75
C THR A 307 0.47 -0.21 10.00
N ARG A 308 1.74 0.15 10.18
CA ARG A 308 2.44 1.08 9.27
C ARG A 308 3.56 0.33 8.57
N VAL A 309 3.82 0.68 7.32
CA VAL A 309 4.95 0.13 6.58
C VAL A 309 5.77 1.27 6.06
N PHE A 310 7.07 1.22 6.31
CA PHE A 310 8.02 2.23 5.86
C PHE A 310 9.00 1.61 4.88
N ASP A 311 9.29 2.35 3.81
CA ASP A 311 10.44 2.06 2.95
C ASP A 311 11.70 2.65 3.59
N LEU A 312 12.59 1.78 4.05
CA LEU A 312 13.84 2.19 4.68
C LEU A 312 14.76 2.90 3.69
N THR A 313 14.71 2.59 2.40
CA THR A 313 15.56 3.28 1.41
C THR A 313 15.17 4.75 1.26
N GLN A 314 13.89 5.06 1.36
CA GLN A 314 13.38 6.43 1.35
C GLN A 314 13.73 7.17 2.64
N ILE A 315 13.59 6.53 3.81
CA ILE A 315 13.93 7.14 5.10
C ILE A 315 15.43 7.45 5.20
N LEU A 316 16.26 6.53 4.70
CA LEU A 316 17.71 6.63 4.76
C LEU A 316 18.29 7.46 3.61
N GLY A 317 17.59 7.55 2.47
CA GLY A 317 18.07 8.18 1.25
C GLY A 317 19.17 7.36 0.55
N THR A 318 19.18 6.05 0.73
CA THR A 318 20.17 5.11 0.16
C THR A 318 19.53 3.75 -0.08
N GLU A 319 20.01 3.01 -1.09
CA GLU A 319 19.61 1.62 -1.35
C GLU A 319 20.33 0.61 -0.44
N GLU A 320 21.37 1.04 0.30
CA GLU A 320 22.08 0.18 1.24
C GLU A 320 21.50 0.29 2.65
N ILE A 321 20.89 -0.79 3.15
CA ILE A 321 20.38 -0.83 4.52
C ILE A 321 21.45 -1.39 5.45
N PRO A 322 21.88 -0.62 6.47
CA PRO A 322 22.89 -1.05 7.42
C PRO A 322 22.38 -2.20 8.31
N LYS A 323 23.26 -2.73 9.14
CA LYS A 323 22.87 -3.76 10.12
C LYS A 323 21.82 -3.22 11.10
N VAL A 324 21.00 -4.11 11.65
CA VAL A 324 19.82 -3.73 12.47
C VAL A 324 20.18 -2.86 13.68
N ASP A 325 21.33 -3.13 14.29
CA ASP A 325 21.86 -2.33 15.39
C ASP A 325 22.18 -0.89 14.96
N GLU A 326 22.92 -0.71 13.87
CA GLU A 326 23.21 0.61 13.30
C GLU A 326 21.94 1.32 12.81
N LEU A 327 21.05 0.58 12.13
CA LEU A 327 19.74 1.08 11.69
C LEU A 327 18.92 1.62 12.85
N SER A 328 18.94 0.92 14.00
CA SER A 328 18.19 1.31 15.19
C SER A 328 18.68 2.64 15.77
N GLU A 329 19.98 2.93 15.66
CA GLU A 329 20.55 4.21 16.07
C GLU A 329 20.16 5.33 15.09
N ILE A 330 20.27 5.09 13.77
CA ILE A 330 19.90 6.08 12.74
C ILE A 330 18.44 6.51 12.86
N LEU A 331 17.53 5.55 13.13
CA LEU A 331 16.10 5.84 13.23
C LEU A 331 15.71 6.69 14.45
N LYS A 332 16.56 6.80 15.48
CA LYS A 332 16.32 7.71 16.64
C LYS A 332 16.32 9.18 16.24
N ASP A 333 17.06 9.51 15.18
CA ASP A 333 17.15 10.87 14.64
C ASP A 333 16.12 11.14 13.52
N LYS A 334 15.27 10.15 13.21
CA LYS A 334 14.21 10.26 12.21
C LYS A 334 12.85 10.42 12.88
N SER A 335 11.91 10.98 12.13
CA SER A 335 10.52 11.11 12.57
C SER A 335 9.57 10.93 11.39
N TRP A 336 8.34 10.57 11.68
CA TRP A 336 7.31 10.34 10.68
C TRP A 336 5.98 10.95 11.10
N SER A 337 5.19 11.36 10.11
CA SER A 337 3.85 11.93 10.30
C SER A 337 2.80 10.84 10.47
#